data_AF-A0A6M0QNU0-F1
#
_entry.id   AF-A0A6M0QNU0-F1
#
_cell.length_a   1.000
_cell.length_b   1.000
_cell.length_c   1.000
_cell.angle_alpha   90.00
_cell.angle_beta   90.00
_cell.angle_gamma   90.00
#
_symmetry.space_group_name_H-M   'P 1'
#
loop_
_entity.id
_entity.type
_entity.pdbx_description
1 polymer ?
#
loop_
_entity_poly.entity_id
_entity_poly.type
_entity_poly.pdbx_seq_one_letter_code
_entity_poly.pdbx_strand_id
1 'polypeptide(L)'
;MTTKLTVKRFRTRRVDLPAAAPAAAPAQAAAAPLPPPRSVSRPQINPKTGPSDDAFAAAANEDGFGADRFDTARLNAAPSGPMAPPGSPEAAPLVIDAIRREGLTGRQLRMARRLAQKHALPATSDFDAVRLLRARGIDPFQANSVLELVSGADGSGQTPSRALTVTPGGDGIQLPQTIKPVQLPSTELRTEQAHLAEVMKIQRDIARRRRRKSLLLMARLSVFVLLPALLAGLYFYSIATPMYAARTQFVIQQAEAPGASAMGGLFSSTPMATAQDSIAVQGYLQSQVAMQRLEADNAFRGHFSDPGIDVIQRLSPDASESATYKLYKKIVRIAYDPTEGVVKMEIIAADPQKAVEFSNALIGYAEEQVDQMTQRLREDQMKGARESYEDAERKYQEANVRVVELQEKFKVLSSEAEVGLITSQIGQLETQLTQDQLSLAQMESNQNPNKARMEPLKRRIDTLQTQIAELRARLTEEGKDGFSLAQVQSDLLVAQADAQTRQLLLAQSLQAMETARVEANRQTRYLSVAVAPVAPDEAAYPRAFENTLVVLLIFAGIYLMVSMTVAILREQVSA
;
A
#
# COMPACT_ATOMS: atom_id res chain seq x y z
N MET A 1 -21.83 -44.78 -34.98
CA MET A 1 -20.57 -44.06 -34.72
C MET A 1 -20.38 -43.97 -33.21
N THR A 2 -19.46 -44.77 -32.66
CA THR A 2 -19.22 -44.90 -31.21
C THR A 2 -17.98 -44.10 -30.83
N THR A 3 -18.17 -42.92 -30.24
CA THR A 3 -17.07 -42.09 -29.73
C THR A 3 -16.75 -42.43 -28.28
N LYS A 4 -15.54 -42.94 -28.04
CA LYS A 4 -14.98 -43.20 -26.71
C LYS A 4 -14.62 -41.89 -26.01
N LEU A 5 -15.11 -41.68 -24.78
CA LEU A 5 -14.69 -40.62 -23.87
C LEU A 5 -13.38 -41.03 -23.16
N THR A 6 -12.33 -40.24 -23.37
CA THR A 6 -11.05 -40.36 -22.66
C THR A 6 -11.05 -39.45 -21.43
N VAL A 7 -11.14 -40.05 -20.23
CA VAL A 7 -11.00 -39.33 -18.96
C VAL A 7 -9.52 -39.30 -18.55
N LYS A 8 -8.95 -38.09 -18.40
CA LYS A 8 -7.62 -37.87 -17.81
C LYS A 8 -7.71 -38.04 -16.28
N ARG A 9 -7.01 -39.03 -15.73
CA ARG A 9 -6.86 -39.23 -14.27
C ARG A 9 -5.81 -38.26 -13.72
N PHE A 10 -6.19 -37.40 -12.78
CA PHE A 10 -5.26 -36.62 -11.97
C PHE A 10 -4.84 -37.44 -10.73
N ARG A 11 -3.53 -37.51 -10.45
CA ARG A 11 -2.99 -38.09 -9.21
C ARG A 11 -3.15 -37.08 -8.08
N THR A 12 -4.07 -37.31 -7.15
CA THR A 12 -4.12 -36.60 -5.87
C THR A 12 -3.14 -37.25 -4.90
N ARG A 13 -2.13 -36.50 -4.46
CA ARG A 13 -1.19 -36.91 -3.40
C ARG A 13 -1.91 -36.73 -2.06
N ARG A 14 -2.10 -37.82 -1.30
CA ARG A 14 -2.55 -37.76 0.10
C ARG A 14 -1.48 -37.04 0.92
N VAL A 15 -1.89 -36.04 1.68
CA VAL A 15 -1.07 -35.41 2.72
C VAL A 15 -1.36 -36.19 4.00
N ASP A 16 -0.34 -36.84 4.55
CA ASP A 16 -0.43 -37.52 5.84
C ASP A 16 -0.44 -36.48 6.97
N LEU A 17 -1.53 -36.43 7.74
CA LEU A 17 -1.58 -35.71 9.01
C LEU A 17 -0.93 -36.57 10.11
N PRO A 18 -0.04 -36.02 10.96
CA PRO A 18 0.43 -36.74 12.13
C PRO A 18 -0.68 -36.88 13.18
N ALA A 19 -0.72 -38.06 13.79
CA ALA A 19 -1.75 -38.54 14.71
C ALA A 19 -1.84 -37.71 16.01
N ALA A 20 -3.08 -37.58 16.49
CA ALA A 20 -3.41 -37.01 17.79
C ALA A 20 -2.87 -37.88 18.94
N ALA A 21 -2.16 -37.25 19.88
CA ALA A 21 -1.77 -37.85 21.16
C ALA A 21 -2.90 -37.63 22.20
N PRO A 22 -3.09 -38.57 23.16
CA PRO A 22 -4.27 -38.62 24.01
C PRO A 22 -4.21 -37.65 25.20
N ALA A 23 -5.40 -37.30 25.69
CA ALA A 23 -5.66 -36.43 26.83
C ALA A 23 -5.04 -36.94 28.13
N ALA A 24 -4.43 -36.02 28.90
CA ALA A 24 -4.03 -36.22 30.29
C ALA A 24 -4.83 -35.26 31.20
N ALA A 25 -5.36 -35.83 32.29
CA ALA A 25 -6.18 -35.21 33.32
C ALA A 25 -5.37 -34.21 34.21
N PRO A 26 -6.03 -33.36 35.03
CA PRO A 26 -5.42 -32.16 35.60
C PRO A 26 -4.61 -32.46 36.86
N ALA A 27 -3.43 -31.84 36.98
CA ALA A 27 -2.63 -31.82 38.21
C ALA A 27 -2.81 -30.48 38.93
N GLN A 28 -3.11 -30.57 40.23
CA GLN A 28 -3.17 -29.45 41.17
C GLN A 28 -1.78 -29.04 41.69
N ALA A 29 -1.70 -27.77 42.11
CA ALA A 29 -0.78 -27.15 43.06
C ALA A 29 0.65 -26.77 42.60
N ALA A 30 0.95 -25.46 42.56
CA ALA A 30 1.66 -24.78 43.65
C ALA A 30 1.89 -23.29 43.34
N ALA A 31 1.64 -22.44 44.33
CA ALA A 31 1.84 -20.99 44.29
C ALA A 31 3.30 -20.60 44.53
N ALA A 32 3.81 -19.61 43.79
CA ALA A 32 5.00 -18.83 44.14
C ALA A 32 4.90 -17.39 43.54
N PRO A 33 5.53 -16.37 44.16
CA PRO A 33 4.99 -15.01 44.23
C PRO A 33 5.52 -14.01 43.18
N LEU A 34 4.73 -12.96 42.98
CA LEU A 34 4.95 -11.79 42.10
C LEU A 34 6.08 -10.85 42.60
N PRO A 35 6.85 -10.20 41.70
CA PRO A 35 7.71 -9.07 42.05
C PRO A 35 6.93 -7.73 42.10
N PRO A 36 7.38 -6.73 42.91
CA PRO A 36 6.62 -5.52 43.21
C PRO A 36 6.69 -4.42 42.12
N PRO A 37 5.69 -3.51 42.04
CA PRO A 37 5.61 -2.46 41.03
C PRO A 37 6.46 -1.21 41.38
N ARG A 38 7.07 -0.60 40.35
CA ARG A 38 7.77 0.69 40.44
C ARG A 38 6.78 1.85 40.34
N SER A 39 6.93 2.81 41.25
CA SER A 39 6.16 4.04 41.40
C SER A 39 6.42 5.05 40.27
N VAL A 40 5.36 5.62 39.71
CA VAL A 40 5.40 6.75 38.77
C VAL A 40 5.11 8.03 39.55
N SER A 41 6.08 8.93 39.62
CA SER A 41 5.94 10.27 40.21
C SER A 41 5.49 11.29 39.16
N ARG A 42 4.43 12.02 39.50
CA ARG A 42 3.83 13.13 38.76
C ARG A 42 4.33 14.44 39.36
N PRO A 43 4.63 15.49 38.57
CA PRO A 43 4.63 16.85 39.11
C PRO A 43 3.42 17.66 38.63
N GLN A 44 2.93 18.46 39.56
CA GLN A 44 1.77 19.35 39.48
C GLN A 44 2.08 20.68 38.77
N ILE A 45 1.00 21.41 38.55
CA ILE A 45 0.79 22.59 37.72
C ILE A 45 0.83 23.91 38.56
N ASN A 46 1.21 25.00 37.87
CA ASN A 46 0.81 26.43 38.04
C ASN A 46 1.53 27.37 39.04
N PRO A 47 1.33 28.71 38.93
CA PRO A 47 1.08 29.58 37.74
C PRO A 47 1.84 30.94 37.79
N LYS A 48 1.79 31.77 36.71
CA LYS A 48 1.39 33.22 36.75
C LYS A 48 1.61 34.01 35.44
N THR A 49 0.52 34.65 35.00
CA THR A 49 0.35 36.01 34.37
C THR A 49 1.00 36.37 33.02
N GLY A 50 0.16 36.65 32.00
CA GLY A 50 0.50 37.28 30.69
C GLY A 50 0.47 38.83 30.74
N PRO A 51 0.04 39.57 29.69
CA PRO A 51 0.09 39.37 28.22
C PRO A 51 0.88 40.49 27.49
N SER A 52 1.33 40.29 26.25
CA SER A 52 1.59 41.42 25.31
C SER A 52 1.73 40.97 23.86
N ASP A 53 1.14 41.79 22.99
CA ASP A 53 0.98 41.69 21.54
C ASP A 53 2.27 41.73 20.70
N ASP A 54 2.10 41.22 19.47
CA ASP A 54 2.73 41.60 18.20
C ASP A 54 4.25 41.79 18.10
N ALA A 55 4.89 40.96 17.26
CA ALA A 55 5.44 41.43 15.98
C ALA A 55 6.29 40.35 15.30
N PHE A 56 5.97 40.08 14.03
CA PHE A 56 6.88 39.75 12.92
C PHE A 56 8.11 38.87 13.21
N ALA A 57 8.12 37.64 12.67
CA ALA A 57 8.99 37.29 11.53
C ALA A 57 8.88 35.81 11.13
N ALA A 58 9.00 35.60 9.82
CA ALA A 58 8.92 34.36 9.07
C ALA A 58 9.69 33.16 9.67
N ALA A 59 8.99 32.05 9.88
CA ALA A 59 9.59 30.73 10.02
C ALA A 59 9.93 30.20 8.61
N ALA A 60 11.23 30.08 8.32
CA ALA A 60 11.74 29.33 7.20
C ALA A 60 12.22 27.95 7.69
N ASN A 61 11.56 26.93 7.17
CA ASN A 61 12.06 25.57 6.90
C ASN A 61 12.90 24.89 8.01
N GLU A 62 12.20 24.14 8.87
CA GLU A 62 12.76 22.97 9.56
C GLU A 62 13.17 21.93 8.52
N ASP A 63 14.47 21.78 8.30
CA ASP A 63 15.09 20.73 7.51
C ASP A 63 15.32 19.48 8.36
N GLY A 64 14.24 18.87 8.86
CA GLY A 64 14.09 17.42 9.07
C GLY A 64 15.18 16.60 9.78
N PHE A 65 16.18 17.21 10.41
CA PHE A 65 17.28 16.54 11.11
C PHE A 65 17.32 17.05 12.55
N GLY A 66 16.93 16.17 13.48
CA GLY A 66 16.99 16.42 14.92
C GLY A 66 18.43 16.59 15.44
N ALA A 67 18.52 16.87 16.75
CA ALA A 67 19.70 17.36 17.46
C ALA A 67 20.87 16.36 17.64
N ASP A 68 21.29 15.67 16.59
CA ASP A 68 22.50 14.86 16.59
C ASP A 68 23.68 15.64 16.02
N ARG A 69 24.70 15.85 16.86
CA ARG A 69 25.94 16.55 16.51
C ARG A 69 26.85 15.62 15.71
N PHE A 70 27.04 15.93 14.42
CA PHE A 70 28.13 15.35 13.63
C PHE A 70 29.41 16.16 13.80
N ASP A 71 30.47 15.49 14.29
CA ASP A 71 31.84 16.01 14.26
C ASP A 71 32.34 16.11 12.83
N THR A 72 32.11 17.27 12.22
CA THR A 72 32.82 17.69 11.01
C THR A 72 33.72 18.86 11.36
N ALA A 73 35.00 18.68 11.06
CA ALA A 73 36.11 19.51 11.48
C ALA A 73 35.85 21.01 11.25
N ARG A 74 35.52 21.71 12.34
CA ARG A 74 35.85 23.13 12.49
C ARG A 74 37.17 23.22 13.24
N LEU A 75 38.18 23.77 12.59
CA LEU A 75 39.22 24.50 13.30
C LEU A 75 39.63 25.71 12.47
N ASN A 76 38.89 26.81 12.65
CA ASN A 76 39.49 28.14 12.59
C ASN A 76 39.79 28.53 14.04
N ALA A 77 40.99 28.20 14.49
CA ALA A 77 41.60 28.81 15.66
C ALA A 77 42.89 29.46 15.17
N ALA A 78 42.94 30.80 15.23
CA ALA A 78 44.15 31.55 14.97
C ALA A 78 45.19 31.24 16.06
N PRO A 79 46.47 31.00 15.71
CA PRO A 79 47.56 31.19 16.64
C PRO A 79 48.26 32.51 16.37
N SER A 80 48.18 33.39 17.36
CA SER A 80 49.19 34.41 17.63
C SER A 80 50.54 33.72 17.93
N GLY A 81 51.52 33.88 17.04
CA GLY A 81 52.89 33.37 17.16
C GLY A 81 53.79 33.98 16.07
N PRO A 82 55.12 34.09 16.28
CA PRO A 82 55.95 35.13 15.66
C PRO A 82 56.14 34.95 14.15
N MET A 83 56.22 36.09 13.47
CA MET A 83 56.45 36.24 12.03
C MET A 83 57.69 35.46 11.57
N ALA A 84 57.48 34.40 10.78
CA ALA A 84 58.55 33.63 10.16
C ALA A 84 59.14 34.40 8.95
N PRO A 85 60.46 34.33 8.69
CA PRO A 85 61.10 35.07 7.61
C PRO A 85 60.64 34.61 6.22
N PRO A 86 60.69 35.46 5.19
CA PRO A 86 60.24 35.12 3.86
C PRO A 86 61.18 34.06 3.23
N GLY A 87 60.70 32.82 3.06
CA GLY A 87 61.41 31.80 2.28
C GLY A 87 61.24 30.33 2.68
N SER A 88 60.52 29.98 3.75
CA SER A 88 60.35 28.58 4.18
C SER A 88 59.16 27.87 3.52
N PRO A 89 59.26 26.54 3.26
CA PRO A 89 58.25 25.76 2.53
C PRO A 89 56.88 25.63 3.25
N GLU A 90 56.78 25.96 4.53
CA GLU A 90 55.52 25.92 5.30
C GLU A 90 54.57 27.11 5.00
N ALA A 91 55.04 28.17 4.35
CA ALA A 91 54.20 29.32 3.94
C ALA A 91 53.50 29.13 2.57
N ALA A 92 53.79 28.02 1.86
CA ALA A 92 53.24 27.74 0.54
C ALA A 92 51.70 27.71 0.43
N PRO A 93 50.93 27.09 1.36
CA PRO A 93 49.47 27.00 1.21
C PRO A 93 48.77 28.36 1.32
N LEU A 94 49.22 29.24 2.22
CA LEU A 94 48.64 30.58 2.41
C LEU A 94 48.85 31.48 1.17
N VAL A 95 50.01 31.37 0.52
CA VAL A 95 50.30 32.12 -0.71
C VAL A 95 49.52 31.57 -1.90
N ILE A 96 49.34 30.24 -1.99
CA ILE A 96 48.52 29.63 -3.05
C ILE A 96 47.05 30.05 -2.92
N ASP A 97 46.53 30.14 -1.69
CA ASP A 97 45.16 30.63 -1.44
C ASP A 97 45.00 32.12 -1.77
N ALA A 98 46.02 32.94 -1.52
CA ALA A 98 46.03 34.34 -1.95
C ALA A 98 45.97 34.46 -3.49
N ILE A 99 46.77 33.67 -4.22
CA ILE A 99 46.75 33.65 -5.70
C ILE A 99 45.41 33.13 -6.23
N ARG A 100 44.76 32.18 -5.53
CA ARG A 100 43.43 31.70 -5.91
C ARG A 100 42.37 32.80 -5.84
N ARG A 101 42.48 33.70 -4.86
CA ARG A 101 41.56 34.85 -4.70
C ARG A 101 41.77 35.96 -5.73
N GLU A 102 42.90 35.97 -6.46
CA GLU A 102 43.15 36.93 -7.55
C GLU A 102 42.26 36.68 -8.79
N GLY A 103 41.53 35.56 -8.87
CA GLY A 103 40.56 35.32 -9.94
C GLY A 103 41.18 35.07 -11.32
N LEU A 104 42.37 34.47 -11.37
CA LEU A 104 43.09 34.19 -12.62
C LEU A 104 42.29 33.28 -13.57
N THR A 105 42.26 33.64 -14.85
CA THR A 105 41.55 32.85 -15.87
C THR A 105 42.28 31.54 -16.18
N GLY A 106 41.53 30.51 -16.60
CA GLY A 106 42.13 29.21 -16.97
C GLY A 106 43.13 29.28 -18.16
N ARG A 107 43.13 30.36 -18.94
CA ARG A 107 44.16 30.61 -19.97
C ARG A 107 45.46 31.12 -19.36
N GLN A 108 45.38 32.03 -18.41
CA GLN A 108 46.53 32.58 -17.67
C GLN A 108 47.26 31.50 -16.87
N LEU A 109 46.50 30.62 -16.20
CA LEU A 109 47.05 29.49 -15.44
C LEU A 109 47.85 28.52 -16.33
N ARG A 110 47.31 28.16 -17.51
CA ARG A 110 48.03 27.31 -18.47
C ARG A 110 49.27 27.96 -19.04
N MET A 111 49.25 29.29 -19.25
CA MET A 111 50.43 30.04 -19.69
C MET A 111 51.52 30.03 -18.62
N ALA A 112 51.17 30.31 -17.36
CA ALA A 112 52.09 30.26 -16.23
C ALA A 112 52.71 28.86 -16.07
N ARG A 113 51.94 27.79 -16.23
CA ARG A 113 52.48 26.42 -16.23
C ARG A 113 53.51 26.19 -17.34
N ARG A 114 53.23 26.62 -18.57
CA ARG A 114 54.17 26.46 -19.70
C ARG A 114 55.46 27.26 -19.47
N LEU A 115 55.33 28.48 -18.95
CA LEU A 115 56.49 29.32 -18.63
C LEU A 115 57.32 28.70 -17.49
N ALA A 116 56.67 28.18 -16.45
CA ALA A 116 57.34 27.47 -15.36
C ALA A 116 58.11 26.22 -15.86
N GLN A 117 57.52 25.45 -16.77
CA GLN A 117 58.19 24.31 -17.42
C GLN A 117 59.42 24.75 -18.23
N LYS A 118 59.33 25.87 -18.96
CA LYS A 118 60.48 26.43 -19.69
C LYS A 118 61.63 26.81 -18.77
N HIS A 119 61.33 27.33 -17.57
CA HIS A 119 62.34 27.64 -16.55
C HIS A 119 62.68 26.45 -15.63
N ALA A 120 62.30 25.22 -16.01
CA ALA A 120 62.55 23.98 -15.29
C ALA A 120 62.11 24.03 -13.81
N LEU A 121 60.98 24.70 -13.52
CA LEU A 121 60.38 24.78 -12.20
C LEU A 121 59.43 23.58 -11.96
N PRO A 122 59.63 22.78 -10.90
CA PRO A 122 58.79 21.61 -10.61
C PRO A 122 57.48 22.03 -9.95
N ALA A 123 56.56 22.62 -10.71
CA ALA A 123 55.26 23.03 -10.20
C ALA A 123 54.29 21.85 -10.07
N THR A 124 53.69 21.66 -8.89
CA THR A 124 52.71 20.57 -8.64
C THR A 124 51.28 20.96 -9.07
N SER A 125 50.97 22.26 -9.11
CA SER A 125 49.67 22.79 -9.56
C SER A 125 49.81 24.07 -10.39
N ASP A 126 48.75 24.48 -11.09
CA ASP A 126 48.76 25.73 -11.89
C ASP A 126 49.03 26.98 -11.05
N PHE A 127 48.46 27.05 -9.85
CA PHE A 127 48.66 28.16 -8.93
C PHE A 127 50.06 28.13 -8.29
N ASP A 128 50.61 26.93 -8.08
CA ASP A 128 51.97 26.76 -7.61
C ASP A 128 53.01 27.18 -8.67
N ALA A 129 52.70 27.01 -9.97
CA ALA A 129 53.52 27.54 -11.05
C ALA A 129 53.64 29.07 -10.99
N VAL A 130 52.53 29.77 -10.72
CA VAL A 130 52.52 31.24 -10.55
C VAL A 130 53.34 31.65 -9.31
N ARG A 131 53.20 30.93 -8.20
CA ARG A 131 53.97 31.16 -6.97
C ARG A 131 55.47 31.04 -7.22
N LEU A 132 55.91 29.96 -7.86
CA LEU A 132 57.34 29.69 -8.13
C LEU A 132 57.95 30.70 -9.11
N LEU A 133 57.17 31.16 -10.10
CA LEU A 133 57.61 32.19 -11.03
C LEU A 133 57.75 33.56 -10.33
N ARG A 134 56.75 33.97 -9.56
CA ARG A 134 56.80 35.23 -8.77
C ARG A 134 57.89 35.21 -7.71
N ALA A 135 58.15 34.06 -7.08
CA ALA A 135 59.27 33.89 -6.14
C ALA A 135 60.64 34.11 -6.80
N ARG A 136 60.75 33.92 -8.13
CA ARG A 136 61.93 34.27 -8.92
C ARG A 136 61.85 35.67 -9.57
N GLY A 137 60.86 36.48 -9.21
CA GLY A 137 60.65 37.82 -9.75
C GLY A 137 60.12 37.85 -11.19
N ILE A 138 59.65 36.71 -11.71
CA ILE A 138 59.13 36.59 -13.08
C ILE A 138 57.61 36.63 -13.02
N ASP A 139 57.01 37.68 -13.58
CA ASP A 139 55.56 37.77 -13.69
C ASP A 139 55.10 37.14 -15.03
N PRO A 140 54.34 36.03 -14.99
CA PRO A 140 53.90 35.33 -16.20
C PRO A 140 52.96 36.18 -17.08
N PHE A 141 52.48 37.33 -16.61
CA PHE A 141 51.46 38.12 -17.31
C PHE A 141 51.99 39.40 -17.96
N GLN A 142 53.28 39.69 -17.85
CA GLN A 142 53.88 40.86 -18.51
C GLN A 142 54.16 40.61 -20.00
N ALA A 143 54.12 41.67 -20.82
CA ALA A 143 54.25 41.56 -22.28
C ALA A 143 55.55 40.88 -22.75
N ASN A 144 56.63 41.00 -21.97
CA ASN A 144 57.94 40.45 -22.32
C ASN A 144 58.00 38.92 -22.17
N SER A 145 57.29 38.34 -21.20
CA SER A 145 57.25 36.88 -21.00
C SER A 145 56.38 36.19 -22.05
N VAL A 146 55.39 36.89 -22.62
CA VAL A 146 54.62 36.42 -23.77
C VAL A 146 55.48 36.39 -25.04
N LEU A 147 56.36 37.38 -25.24
CA LEU A 147 57.29 37.43 -26.38
C LEU A 147 58.33 36.30 -26.30
N GLU A 148 58.75 35.94 -25.08
CA GLU A 148 59.65 34.82 -24.81
C GLU A 148 58.98 33.44 -25.02
N LEU A 149 57.66 33.34 -24.83
CA LEU A 149 56.91 32.10 -25.09
C LEU A 149 56.66 31.88 -26.60
N VAL A 150 56.63 32.95 -27.40
CA VAL A 150 56.37 32.92 -28.85
C VAL A 150 57.65 32.76 -29.67
N SER A 151 58.80 33.20 -29.18
CA SER A 151 60.12 33.04 -29.84
C SER A 151 60.74 31.64 -29.69
N GLY A 152 60.01 30.68 -29.10
CA GLY A 152 60.47 29.30 -28.84
C GLY A 152 59.96 28.22 -29.79
N ALA A 153 59.27 28.58 -30.88
CA ALA A 153 58.82 27.63 -31.90
C ALA A 153 59.48 27.96 -33.24
N ASP A 154 60.78 27.67 -33.34
CA ASP A 154 61.44 27.08 -34.51
C ASP A 154 62.96 27.13 -34.31
N GLY A 155 63.59 25.97 -34.39
CA GLY A 155 65.03 25.85 -34.38
C GLY A 155 65.62 26.36 -35.68
N SER A 156 66.31 27.49 -35.63
CA SER A 156 67.56 27.71 -36.38
C SER A 156 68.29 28.89 -35.77
N GLY A 157 69.52 28.65 -35.31
CA GLY A 157 70.38 29.68 -34.78
C GLY A 157 70.81 30.63 -35.89
N GLN A 158 70.58 31.92 -35.70
CA GLN A 158 71.34 32.98 -36.35
C GLN A 158 71.46 34.17 -35.40
N THR A 159 72.71 34.48 -35.07
CA THR A 159 73.17 35.64 -34.32
C THR A 159 72.81 36.95 -35.03
N PRO A 160 72.37 38.01 -34.33
CA PRO A 160 72.19 39.31 -34.97
C PRO A 160 73.51 40.09 -34.98
N SER A 161 74.11 40.23 -36.16
CA SER A 161 75.19 41.20 -36.42
C SER A 161 74.58 42.55 -36.78
N ARG A 162 74.60 43.45 -35.79
CA ARG A 162 74.71 44.92 -35.87
C ARG A 162 74.83 45.50 -37.30
N ALA A 163 73.77 46.11 -37.81
CA ALA A 163 73.83 47.00 -38.97
C ALA A 163 73.67 48.46 -38.50
N LEU A 164 74.76 49.21 -38.65
CA LEU A 164 74.87 50.64 -38.43
C LEU A 164 74.42 51.39 -39.70
N THR A 165 73.54 52.37 -39.47
CA THR A 165 73.47 53.70 -40.12
C THR A 165 73.70 53.84 -41.62
N VAL A 166 72.62 54.30 -42.25
CA VAL A 166 72.50 55.03 -43.52
C VAL A 166 73.45 56.22 -43.62
N THR A 167 74.07 56.40 -44.80
CA THR A 167 74.36 57.71 -45.39
C THR A 167 74.10 57.65 -46.90
N PRO A 168 73.38 58.63 -47.49
CA PRO A 168 73.03 58.66 -48.91
C PRO A 168 74.01 59.52 -49.72
N GLY A 169 74.19 59.18 -51.00
CA GLY A 169 74.74 60.08 -52.02
C GLY A 169 76.07 59.62 -52.64
N GLY A 170 76.03 59.33 -53.94
CA GLY A 170 77.22 59.08 -54.75
C GLY A 170 76.90 58.35 -56.04
N ASP A 171 76.71 59.12 -57.11
CA ASP A 171 76.50 58.67 -58.49
C ASP A 171 77.60 57.69 -58.97
N GLY A 172 77.16 56.61 -59.61
CA GLY A 172 78.05 55.61 -60.22
C GLY A 172 77.31 54.72 -61.20
N ILE A 173 77.70 54.81 -62.46
CA ILE A 173 77.08 54.26 -63.68
C ILE A 173 77.12 52.71 -63.74
N GLN A 174 76.11 52.18 -64.45
CA GLN A 174 75.72 50.80 -64.77
C GLN A 174 76.84 49.78 -65.11
N LEU A 175 76.64 48.53 -64.66
CA LEU A 175 76.97 47.31 -65.42
C LEU A 175 75.77 46.32 -65.37
N PRO A 176 75.51 45.55 -66.46
CA PRO A 176 74.32 44.72 -66.57
C PRO A 176 74.39 43.49 -65.65
N GLN A 177 73.26 43.19 -65.00
CA GLN A 177 73.09 42.02 -64.16
C GLN A 177 73.28 40.75 -64.99
N THR A 178 74.27 39.95 -64.59
CA THR A 178 74.40 38.56 -65.02
C THR A 178 73.13 37.82 -64.63
N ILE A 179 72.41 37.32 -65.63
CA ILE A 179 71.27 36.42 -65.46
C ILE A 179 71.79 35.18 -64.73
N LYS A 180 71.39 35.00 -63.47
CA LYS A 180 71.61 33.73 -62.76
C LYS A 180 70.91 32.62 -63.56
N PRO A 181 71.57 31.51 -63.89
CA PRO A 181 70.89 30.41 -64.55
C PRO A 181 69.77 29.92 -63.63
N VAL A 182 68.58 29.76 -64.19
CA VAL A 182 67.46 29.10 -63.53
C VAL A 182 67.96 27.72 -63.09
N GLN A 183 68.10 27.52 -61.78
CA GLN A 183 68.32 26.21 -61.20
C GLN A 183 67.06 25.38 -61.48
N LEU A 184 67.12 24.57 -62.53
CA LEU A 184 66.16 23.49 -62.72
C LEU A 184 66.33 22.55 -61.51
N PRO A 185 65.25 22.21 -60.79
CA PRO A 185 65.35 21.35 -59.62
C PRO A 185 65.94 20.01 -60.04
N SER A 186 66.91 19.52 -59.26
CA SER A 186 67.49 18.20 -59.39
C SER A 186 66.38 17.14 -59.42
N THR A 187 66.58 16.11 -60.25
CA THR A 187 65.58 15.06 -60.53
C THR A 187 65.04 14.39 -59.26
N GLU A 188 65.83 14.35 -58.19
CA GLU A 188 65.49 13.78 -56.87
C GLU A 188 64.46 14.62 -56.08
N LEU A 189 64.57 15.95 -56.08
CA LEU A 189 63.59 16.83 -55.43
C LEU A 189 62.25 16.80 -56.17
N ARG A 190 62.28 16.57 -57.48
CA ARG A 190 61.07 16.44 -58.31
C ARG A 190 60.36 15.10 -58.06
N THR A 191 61.11 14.02 -57.80
CA THR A 191 60.54 12.71 -57.40
C THR A 191 59.96 12.75 -55.99
N GLU A 192 60.60 13.42 -55.03
CA GLU A 192 60.04 13.57 -53.68
C GLU A 192 58.76 14.42 -53.67
N GLN A 193 58.76 15.54 -54.40
CA GLN A 193 57.55 16.36 -54.56
C GLN A 193 56.44 15.62 -55.31
N ALA A 194 56.78 14.77 -56.29
CA ALA A 194 55.81 13.91 -56.98
C ALA A 194 55.23 12.83 -56.06
N HIS A 195 56.04 12.17 -55.24
CA HIS A 195 55.59 11.19 -54.26
C HIS A 195 54.71 11.82 -53.18
N LEU A 196 55.06 12.99 -52.65
CA LEU A 196 54.22 13.72 -51.69
C LEU A 196 52.89 14.16 -52.31
N ALA A 197 52.91 14.61 -53.58
CA ALA A 197 51.70 14.95 -54.31
C ALA A 197 50.82 13.71 -54.60
N GLU A 198 51.42 12.55 -54.84
CA GLU A 198 50.75 11.27 -55.06
C GLU A 198 50.14 10.72 -53.77
N VAL A 199 50.88 10.74 -52.66
CA VAL A 199 50.37 10.40 -51.32
C VAL A 199 49.21 11.32 -50.93
N MET A 200 49.32 12.62 -51.21
CA MET A 200 48.22 13.58 -50.99
C MET A 200 47.00 13.32 -51.88
N LYS A 201 47.18 12.85 -53.12
CA LYS A 201 46.07 12.42 -53.99
C LYS A 201 45.40 11.15 -53.43
N ILE A 202 46.18 10.17 -53.00
CA ILE A 202 45.68 8.93 -52.37
C ILE A 202 44.91 9.25 -51.08
N GLN A 203 45.43 10.11 -50.20
CA GLN A 203 44.74 10.55 -48.99
C GLN A 203 43.43 11.30 -49.32
N ARG A 204 43.43 12.20 -50.31
CA ARG A 204 42.21 12.89 -50.76
C ARG A 204 41.18 11.93 -51.33
N ASP A 205 41.59 10.89 -52.06
CA ASP A 205 40.66 9.89 -52.60
C ASP A 205 40.13 8.95 -51.52
N ILE A 206 40.95 8.55 -50.54
CA ILE A 206 40.49 7.81 -49.36
C ILE A 206 39.49 8.65 -48.56
N ALA A 207 39.78 9.94 -48.35
CA ALA A 207 38.88 10.87 -47.66
C ALA A 207 37.57 11.06 -48.45
N ARG A 208 37.61 11.21 -49.78
CA ARG A 208 36.42 11.31 -50.64
C ARG A 208 35.58 10.04 -50.60
N ARG A 209 36.20 8.84 -50.66
CA ARG A 209 35.49 7.55 -50.56
C ARG A 209 34.88 7.36 -49.17
N ARG A 210 35.60 7.73 -48.10
CA ARG A 210 35.09 7.68 -46.71
C ARG A 210 33.95 8.66 -46.49
N ARG A 211 34.04 9.88 -47.04
CA ARG A 211 32.96 10.87 -47.03
C ARG A 211 31.73 10.36 -47.77
N ARG A 212 31.88 9.80 -48.97
CA ARG A 212 30.74 9.21 -49.71
C ARG A 212 30.10 8.05 -48.94
N LYS A 213 30.89 7.13 -48.38
CA LYS A 213 30.37 6.00 -47.59
C LYS A 213 29.68 6.44 -46.29
N SER A 214 30.24 7.42 -45.58
CA SER A 214 29.61 7.98 -44.37
C SER A 214 28.36 8.77 -44.69
N LEU A 215 28.32 9.52 -45.80
CA LEU A 215 27.14 10.24 -46.26
C LEU A 215 26.02 9.27 -46.69
N LEU A 216 26.36 8.17 -47.36
CA LEU A 216 25.40 7.09 -47.66
C LEU A 216 24.89 6.39 -46.40
N LEU A 217 25.75 6.15 -45.41
CA LEU A 217 25.33 5.62 -44.11
C LEU A 217 24.41 6.59 -43.36
N MET A 218 24.75 7.88 -43.34
CA MET A 218 23.93 8.93 -42.72
C MET A 218 22.59 9.09 -43.44
N ALA A 219 22.57 9.02 -44.77
CA ALA A 219 21.33 9.05 -45.55
C ALA A 219 20.46 7.83 -45.24
N ARG A 220 21.05 6.62 -45.17
CA ARG A 220 20.33 5.40 -44.79
C ARG A 220 19.79 5.48 -43.36
N LEU A 221 20.61 5.91 -42.41
CA LEU A 221 20.19 6.13 -41.02
C LEU A 221 19.07 7.17 -40.94
N SER A 222 19.18 8.26 -41.71
CA SER A 222 18.16 9.31 -41.73
C SER A 222 16.82 8.79 -42.22
N VAL A 223 16.81 7.99 -43.30
CA VAL A 223 15.58 7.44 -43.87
C VAL A 223 14.95 6.35 -43.00
N PHE A 224 15.75 5.47 -42.40
CA PHE A 224 15.23 4.32 -41.65
C PHE A 224 15.04 4.56 -40.15
N VAL A 225 15.69 5.57 -39.57
CA VAL A 225 15.64 5.86 -38.13
C VAL A 225 15.10 7.25 -37.87
N LEU A 226 15.74 8.30 -38.42
CA LEU A 226 15.33 9.68 -38.12
C LEU A 226 13.97 10.03 -38.72
N LEU A 227 13.64 9.56 -39.93
CA LEU A 227 12.38 9.88 -40.60
C LEU A 227 11.18 9.27 -39.86
N PRO A 228 11.14 7.96 -39.52
CA PRO A 228 10.07 7.42 -38.69
C PRO A 228 9.97 8.07 -37.30
N ALA A 229 11.11 8.39 -36.67
CA ALA A 229 11.13 9.10 -35.40
C ALA A 229 10.59 10.53 -35.51
N LEU A 230 10.91 11.25 -36.58
CA LEU A 230 10.42 12.59 -36.85
C LEU A 230 8.92 12.58 -37.15
N LEU A 231 8.43 11.59 -37.91
CA LEU A 231 6.99 11.40 -38.14
C LEU A 231 6.26 11.09 -36.83
N ALA A 232 6.82 10.23 -35.97
CA ALA A 232 6.25 9.94 -34.66
C ALA A 232 6.27 11.17 -33.74
N GLY A 233 7.35 11.96 -33.77
CA GLY A 233 7.43 13.25 -33.07
C GLY A 233 6.35 14.22 -33.55
N LEU A 234 6.19 14.38 -34.86
CA LEU A 234 5.16 15.23 -35.43
C LEU A 234 3.77 14.78 -34.98
N TYR A 235 3.49 13.47 -35.00
CA TYR A 235 2.24 12.92 -34.48
C TYR A 235 2.03 13.25 -32.99
N PHE A 236 2.98 12.91 -32.10
CA PHE A 236 2.80 13.10 -30.66
C PHE A 236 2.75 14.56 -30.21
N TYR A 237 3.41 15.48 -30.93
CA TYR A 237 3.42 16.90 -30.59
C TYR A 237 2.30 17.71 -31.23
N SER A 238 1.77 17.31 -32.40
CA SER A 238 0.81 18.15 -33.14
C SER A 238 -0.55 17.51 -33.41
N ILE A 239 -0.66 16.17 -33.40
CA ILE A 239 -1.89 15.46 -33.78
C ILE A 239 -2.49 14.72 -32.58
N ALA A 240 -1.66 14.14 -31.71
CA ALA A 240 -2.13 13.30 -30.63
C ALA A 240 -2.93 14.09 -29.60
N THR A 241 -4.09 13.57 -29.22
CA THR A 241 -4.96 14.23 -28.24
C THR A 241 -4.34 14.20 -26.84
N PRO A 242 -4.30 15.32 -26.11
CA PRO A 242 -3.88 15.34 -24.72
C PRO A 242 -4.88 14.58 -23.86
N MET A 243 -4.36 13.75 -22.96
CA MET A 243 -5.12 12.90 -22.06
C MET A 243 -4.71 13.19 -20.62
N TYR A 244 -5.70 13.47 -19.80
CA TYR A 244 -5.60 13.90 -18.42
C TYR A 244 -5.87 12.72 -17.49
N ALA A 245 -5.09 12.57 -16.42
CA ALA A 245 -5.21 11.45 -15.48
C ALA A 245 -5.65 11.95 -14.10
N ALA A 246 -6.86 11.59 -13.69
CA ALA A 246 -7.33 11.77 -12.31
C ALA A 246 -6.85 10.58 -11.46
N ARG A 247 -6.15 10.88 -10.36
CA ARG A 247 -5.61 9.87 -9.44
C ARG A 247 -6.34 9.94 -8.11
N THR A 248 -6.76 8.78 -7.62
CA THR A 248 -7.51 8.62 -6.39
C THR A 248 -6.91 7.46 -5.60
N GLN A 249 -6.94 7.59 -4.28
CA GLN A 249 -6.57 6.50 -3.38
C GLN A 249 -7.66 6.35 -2.34
N PHE A 250 -8.11 5.11 -2.12
CA PHE A 250 -9.11 4.81 -1.12
C PHE A 250 -8.76 3.51 -0.38
N VAL A 251 -9.30 3.38 0.83
CA VAL A 251 -9.13 2.24 1.71
C VAL A 251 -10.50 1.72 2.09
N ILE A 252 -10.65 0.41 2.14
CA ILE A 252 -11.84 -0.23 2.71
C ILE A 252 -11.56 -0.52 4.17
N GLN A 253 -12.35 0.10 5.05
CA GLN A 253 -12.22 -0.05 6.49
C GLN A 253 -13.43 -0.79 7.05
N GLN A 254 -13.21 -1.54 8.11
CA GLN A 254 -14.28 -2.15 8.90
C GLN A 254 -14.49 -1.31 10.16
N ALA A 255 -15.74 -1.01 10.50
CA ALA A 255 -16.06 -0.29 11.72
C ALA A 255 -15.71 -1.14 12.97
N GLU A 256 -14.77 -0.69 13.79
CA GLU A 256 -14.51 -1.28 15.11
C GLU A 256 -15.36 -0.59 16.19
N ALA A 257 -16.00 -1.38 17.06
CA ALA A 257 -16.71 -0.83 18.21
C ALA A 257 -15.72 -0.47 19.34
N PRO A 258 -15.82 0.71 19.95
CA PRO A 258 -15.02 1.06 21.11
C PRO A 258 -15.41 0.15 22.30
N GLY A 259 -14.50 -0.73 22.73
CA GLY A 259 -14.69 -1.57 23.93
C GLY A 259 -14.31 -3.05 23.79
N ALA A 260 -14.01 -3.56 22.59
CA ALA A 260 -13.59 -4.95 22.41
C ALA A 260 -12.08 -5.16 22.63
N SER A 261 -11.58 -4.75 23.80
CA SER A 261 -10.18 -5.00 24.20
C SER A 261 -10.07 -6.36 24.89
N ALA A 262 -9.36 -7.31 24.25
CA ALA A 262 -8.13 -7.92 24.81
C ALA A 262 -7.85 -9.37 24.35
N MET A 263 -8.83 -10.18 23.93
CA MET A 263 -8.56 -11.62 23.69
C MET A 263 -9.05 -12.18 22.34
N GLY A 264 -10.04 -11.56 21.69
CA GLY A 264 -10.64 -12.06 20.43
C GLY A 264 -10.46 -11.18 19.20
N GLY A 265 -10.00 -9.93 19.37
CA GLY A 265 -9.93 -8.93 18.29
C GLY A 265 -8.78 -9.12 17.29
N LEU A 266 -7.75 -9.91 17.64
CA LEU A 266 -6.55 -10.01 16.82
C LEU A 266 -6.76 -10.72 15.46
N PHE A 267 -7.83 -11.53 15.34
CA PHE A 267 -8.12 -12.27 14.10
C PHE A 267 -9.13 -11.56 13.18
N SER A 268 -10.05 -10.76 13.71
CA SER A 268 -11.11 -10.13 12.91
C SER A 268 -10.67 -8.84 12.22
N SER A 269 -9.67 -8.13 12.75
CA SER A 269 -9.09 -6.92 12.13
C SER A 269 -7.76 -7.18 11.43
N THR A 270 -7.48 -8.44 11.10
CA THR A 270 -6.25 -8.77 10.38
C THR A 270 -6.27 -8.06 9.02
N PRO A 271 -5.19 -7.37 8.60
CA PRO A 271 -5.08 -6.76 7.26
C PRO A 271 -5.31 -7.74 6.11
N MET A 272 -5.26 -9.05 6.37
CA MET A 272 -5.62 -10.10 5.41
C MET A 272 -7.12 -10.16 5.08
N ALA A 273 -8.01 -9.81 6.02
CA ALA A 273 -9.45 -9.83 5.80
C ALA A 273 -9.91 -8.65 4.90
N THR A 274 -9.42 -7.44 5.19
CA THR A 274 -9.69 -6.24 4.37
C THR A 274 -9.03 -6.29 3.00
N ALA A 275 -7.95 -7.07 2.85
CA ALA A 275 -7.31 -7.32 1.55
C ALA A 275 -8.25 -8.06 0.58
N GLN A 276 -9.06 -9.01 1.06
CA GLN A 276 -9.99 -9.74 0.19
C GLN A 276 -11.06 -8.83 -0.39
N ASP A 277 -11.60 -7.92 0.45
CA ASP A 277 -12.60 -6.95 0.02
C ASP A 277 -12.01 -5.96 -0.99
N SER A 278 -10.79 -5.49 -0.74
CA SER A 278 -10.08 -4.58 -1.67
C SER A 278 -9.82 -5.22 -3.03
N ILE A 279 -9.45 -6.51 -3.04
CA ILE A 279 -9.26 -7.29 -4.27
C ILE A 279 -10.60 -7.53 -4.98
N ALA A 280 -11.67 -7.82 -4.24
CA ALA A 280 -13.00 -8.03 -4.81
C ALA A 280 -13.52 -6.75 -5.48
N VAL A 281 -13.38 -5.59 -4.83
CA VAL A 281 -13.73 -4.28 -5.38
C VAL A 281 -12.86 -3.96 -6.60
N GLN A 282 -11.56 -4.21 -6.55
CA GLN A 282 -10.68 -4.06 -7.72
C GLN A 282 -11.19 -4.89 -8.91
N GLY A 283 -11.52 -6.16 -8.68
CA GLY A 283 -12.05 -7.06 -9.71
C GLY A 283 -13.39 -6.58 -10.28
N TYR A 284 -14.27 -6.06 -9.43
CA TYR A 284 -15.54 -5.47 -9.85
C TYR A 284 -15.34 -4.22 -10.69
N LEU A 285 -14.54 -3.26 -10.24
CA LEU A 285 -14.28 -2.02 -10.99
C LEU A 285 -13.57 -2.28 -12.32
N GLN A 286 -12.76 -3.33 -12.43
CA GLN A 286 -12.13 -3.74 -13.70
C GLN A 286 -13.05 -4.56 -14.61
N SER A 287 -14.24 -4.92 -14.14
CA SER A 287 -15.16 -5.79 -14.87
C SER A 287 -15.92 -5.05 -15.97
N GLN A 288 -16.54 -5.84 -16.86
CA GLN A 288 -17.44 -5.31 -17.88
C GLN A 288 -18.71 -4.70 -17.28
N VAL A 289 -19.13 -5.17 -16.11
CA VAL A 289 -20.32 -4.66 -15.41
C VAL A 289 -20.11 -3.22 -14.95
N ALA A 290 -18.95 -2.91 -14.36
CA ALA A 290 -18.62 -1.54 -13.97
C ALA A 290 -18.52 -0.61 -15.19
N MET A 291 -17.99 -1.10 -16.32
CA MET A 291 -17.93 -0.34 -17.57
C MET A 291 -19.33 -0.05 -18.15
N GLN A 292 -20.22 -1.06 -18.18
CA GLN A 292 -21.60 -0.88 -18.63
C GLN A 292 -22.35 0.13 -17.76
N ARG A 293 -22.11 0.11 -16.45
CA ARG A 293 -22.70 1.07 -15.52
C ARG A 293 -22.17 2.48 -15.75
N LEU A 294 -20.85 2.62 -15.91
CA LEU A 294 -20.22 3.91 -16.25
C LEU A 294 -20.72 4.46 -17.59
N GLU A 295 -20.98 3.59 -18.57
CA GLU A 295 -21.61 3.95 -19.83
C GLU A 295 -23.03 4.48 -19.63
N ALA A 296 -23.86 3.79 -18.85
CA ALA A 296 -25.23 4.20 -18.59
C ALA A 296 -25.33 5.54 -17.85
N ASP A 297 -24.46 5.76 -16.86
CA ASP A 297 -24.55 6.92 -15.98
C ASP A 297 -23.81 8.15 -16.53
N ASN A 298 -22.67 7.95 -17.22
CA ASN A 298 -21.78 9.05 -17.62
C ASN A 298 -21.43 9.06 -19.12
N ALA A 299 -22.09 8.25 -19.94
CA ALA A 299 -21.90 8.18 -21.39
C ALA A 299 -20.43 7.99 -21.81
N PHE A 300 -19.76 7.02 -21.19
CA PHE A 300 -18.34 6.70 -21.41
C PHE A 300 -17.95 6.60 -22.91
N ARG A 301 -18.70 5.85 -23.71
CA ARG A 301 -18.50 5.70 -25.15
C ARG A 301 -18.65 7.03 -25.86
N GLY A 302 -19.65 7.83 -25.49
CA GLY A 302 -19.89 9.15 -26.07
C GLY A 302 -18.68 10.07 -25.94
N HIS A 303 -18.05 10.08 -24.75
CA HIS A 303 -16.83 10.86 -24.52
C HIS A 303 -15.67 10.43 -25.43
N PHE A 304 -15.42 9.12 -25.55
CA PHE A 304 -14.30 8.60 -26.35
C PHE A 304 -14.57 8.50 -27.85
N SER A 305 -15.81 8.73 -28.28
CA SER A 305 -16.21 8.84 -29.68
C SER A 305 -16.23 10.27 -30.21
N ASP A 306 -15.87 11.26 -29.38
CA ASP A 306 -15.81 12.68 -29.77
C ASP A 306 -14.89 12.87 -31.00
N PRO A 307 -15.36 13.56 -32.07
CA PRO A 307 -14.53 13.96 -33.20
C PRO A 307 -13.23 14.70 -32.85
N GLY A 308 -13.16 15.39 -31.70
CA GLY A 308 -11.97 16.07 -31.21
C GLY A 308 -10.84 15.14 -30.75
N ILE A 309 -11.13 13.86 -30.54
CA ILE A 309 -10.12 12.84 -30.24
C ILE A 309 -9.48 12.34 -31.54
N ASP A 310 -8.16 12.14 -31.51
CA ASP A 310 -7.38 11.68 -32.65
C ASP A 310 -7.90 10.35 -33.20
N VAL A 311 -7.75 10.13 -34.51
CA VAL A 311 -8.34 8.98 -35.20
C VAL A 311 -7.80 7.63 -34.70
N ILE A 312 -6.61 7.61 -34.08
CA ILE A 312 -5.96 6.38 -33.61
C ILE A 312 -6.48 5.97 -32.23
N GLN A 313 -6.78 6.94 -31.37
CA GLN A 313 -7.26 6.76 -30.01
C GLN A 313 -8.78 6.78 -29.90
N ARG A 314 -9.46 7.42 -30.87
CA ARG A 314 -10.91 7.58 -30.88
C ARG A 314 -11.63 6.25 -31.02
N LEU A 315 -12.67 6.08 -30.22
CA LEU A 315 -13.57 4.95 -30.30
C LEU A 315 -14.58 5.17 -31.42
N SER A 316 -14.79 4.18 -32.28
CA SER A 316 -15.86 4.25 -33.28
C SER A 316 -17.22 4.46 -32.59
N PRO A 317 -18.11 5.32 -33.09
CA PRO A 317 -19.44 5.50 -32.51
C PRO A 317 -20.25 4.18 -32.51
N ASP A 318 -20.03 3.32 -33.51
CA ASP A 318 -20.63 1.98 -33.60
C ASP A 318 -19.72 0.87 -33.02
N ALA A 319 -18.81 1.21 -32.11
CA ALA A 319 -17.89 0.24 -31.53
C ALA A 319 -18.63 -0.86 -30.77
N SER A 320 -18.20 -2.10 -30.98
CA SER A 320 -18.71 -3.22 -30.20
C SER A 320 -18.41 -3.04 -28.71
N GLU A 321 -19.21 -3.70 -27.88
CA GLU A 321 -19.02 -3.65 -26.43
C GLU A 321 -17.64 -4.15 -26.00
N SER A 322 -17.12 -5.17 -26.67
CA SER A 322 -15.78 -5.69 -26.42
C SER A 322 -14.67 -4.69 -26.79
N ALA A 323 -14.86 -3.89 -27.85
CA ALA A 323 -13.94 -2.80 -28.18
C ALA A 323 -13.98 -1.68 -27.13
N THR A 324 -15.19 -1.31 -26.67
CA THR A 324 -15.38 -0.34 -25.59
C THR A 324 -14.70 -0.82 -24.30
N TYR A 325 -14.87 -2.09 -23.93
CA TYR A 325 -14.24 -2.67 -22.75
C TYR A 325 -12.70 -2.76 -22.84
N LYS A 326 -12.15 -3.02 -24.04
CA LYS A 326 -10.69 -2.95 -24.26
C LYS A 326 -10.15 -1.55 -24.00
N LEU A 327 -10.89 -0.51 -24.44
CA LEU A 327 -10.55 0.87 -24.16
C LEU A 327 -10.64 1.17 -22.66
N TYR A 328 -11.74 0.76 -22.03
CA TYR A 328 -11.95 0.90 -20.59
C TYR A 328 -10.77 0.36 -19.77
N LYS A 329 -10.30 -0.86 -20.05
CA LYS A 329 -9.12 -1.44 -19.36
C LYS A 329 -7.82 -0.66 -19.54
N LYS A 330 -7.66 0.04 -20.66
CA LYS A 330 -6.45 0.86 -20.93
C LYS A 330 -6.47 2.16 -20.13
N ILE A 331 -7.68 2.67 -19.90
CA ILE A 331 -7.97 3.99 -19.36
C ILE A 331 -8.20 3.97 -17.84
N VAL A 332 -8.92 2.96 -17.36
CA VAL A 332 -9.22 2.76 -15.95
C VAL A 332 -8.21 1.77 -15.40
N ARG A 333 -7.21 2.29 -14.70
CA ARG A 333 -6.13 1.52 -14.09
C ARG A 333 -6.33 1.49 -12.59
N ILE A 334 -6.51 0.28 -12.06
CA ILE A 334 -6.77 0.08 -10.63
C ILE A 334 -5.79 -0.97 -10.13
N ALA A 335 -5.14 -0.70 -9.01
CA ALA A 335 -4.18 -1.59 -8.38
C ALA A 335 -4.33 -1.54 -6.86
N TYR A 336 -4.40 -2.71 -6.23
CA TYR A 336 -4.29 -2.85 -4.79
C TYR A 336 -2.82 -2.94 -4.38
N ASP A 337 -2.41 -2.12 -3.42
CA ASP A 337 -1.09 -2.17 -2.80
C ASP A 337 -1.19 -2.91 -1.46
N PRO A 338 -0.70 -4.16 -1.35
CA PRO A 338 -0.80 -4.94 -0.12
C PRO A 338 0.08 -4.41 1.01
N THR A 339 1.07 -3.56 0.72
CA THR A 339 1.97 -2.97 1.72
C THR A 339 1.31 -1.81 2.44
N GLU A 340 0.63 -0.95 1.67
CA GLU A 340 -0.07 0.23 2.17
C GLU A 340 -1.54 -0.06 2.53
N GLY A 341 -2.12 -1.16 2.04
CA GLY A 341 -3.53 -1.49 2.22
C GLY A 341 -4.48 -0.57 1.45
N VAL A 342 -3.99 0.14 0.43
CA VAL A 342 -4.74 1.13 -0.36
C VAL A 342 -5.05 0.60 -1.75
N VAL A 343 -6.19 1.00 -2.29
CA VAL A 343 -6.52 0.84 -3.71
C VAL A 343 -6.17 2.13 -4.43
N LYS A 344 -5.19 2.05 -5.33
CA LYS A 344 -4.75 3.15 -6.20
C LYS A 344 -5.55 3.07 -7.50
N MET A 345 -6.28 4.13 -7.82
CA MET A 345 -7.08 4.24 -9.04
C MET A 345 -6.61 5.43 -9.87
N GLU A 346 -6.33 5.20 -11.15
CA GLU A 346 -5.99 6.20 -12.15
C GLU A 346 -6.97 6.08 -13.30
N ILE A 347 -7.65 7.19 -13.64
CA ILE A 347 -8.61 7.25 -14.74
C ILE A 347 -8.17 8.32 -15.71
N ILE A 348 -8.09 7.95 -16.97
CA ILE A 348 -7.58 8.79 -18.05
C ILE A 348 -8.74 9.31 -18.91
N ALA A 349 -8.81 10.59 -19.21
CA ALA A 349 -9.81 11.14 -20.13
C ALA A 349 -9.26 12.28 -20.96
N ALA A 350 -9.86 12.54 -22.12
CA ALA A 350 -9.49 13.68 -22.98
C ALA A 350 -9.80 15.06 -22.34
N ASP A 351 -10.67 15.11 -21.34
CA ASP A 351 -11.02 16.31 -20.57
C ASP A 351 -10.72 16.07 -19.08
N PRO A 352 -9.99 16.98 -18.41
CA PRO A 352 -9.70 16.85 -16.98
C PRO A 352 -10.96 16.77 -16.10
N GLN A 353 -12.06 17.45 -16.43
CA GLN A 353 -13.28 17.37 -15.64
C GLN A 353 -13.96 16.01 -15.80
N LYS A 354 -13.98 15.46 -17.02
CA LYS A 354 -14.50 14.11 -17.28
C LYS A 354 -13.70 13.02 -16.56
N ALA A 355 -12.38 13.19 -16.42
CA ALA A 355 -11.56 12.26 -15.64
C ALA A 355 -12.00 12.22 -14.17
N VAL A 356 -12.32 13.37 -13.58
CA VAL A 356 -12.82 13.48 -12.20
C VAL A 356 -14.24 12.92 -12.08
N GLU A 357 -15.12 13.24 -13.03
CA GLU A 357 -16.49 12.73 -13.08
C GLU A 357 -16.51 11.19 -13.11
N PHE A 358 -15.75 10.57 -14.02
CA PHE A 358 -15.62 9.11 -14.07
C PHE A 358 -14.99 8.53 -12.81
N SER A 359 -14.05 9.25 -12.17
CA SER A 359 -13.46 8.82 -10.90
C SER A 359 -14.48 8.81 -9.78
N ASN A 360 -15.26 9.88 -9.62
CA ASN A 360 -16.30 9.95 -8.61
C ASN A 360 -17.38 8.88 -8.83
N ALA A 361 -17.78 8.63 -10.08
CA ALA A 361 -18.73 7.57 -10.41
C ALA A 361 -18.19 6.19 -9.99
N LEU A 362 -16.94 5.87 -10.33
CA LEU A 362 -16.32 4.60 -9.97
C LEU A 362 -16.10 4.45 -8.45
N ILE A 363 -15.81 5.54 -7.73
CA ILE A 363 -15.78 5.54 -6.25
C ILE A 363 -17.16 5.20 -5.70
N GLY A 364 -18.23 5.84 -6.21
CA GLY A 364 -19.59 5.53 -5.79
C GLY A 364 -19.98 4.08 -6.05
N TYR A 365 -19.59 3.52 -7.20
CA TYR A 365 -19.83 2.10 -7.48
C TYR A 365 -19.03 1.18 -6.55
N ALA A 366 -17.83 1.57 -6.17
CA ALA A 366 -17.02 0.84 -5.20
C ALA A 366 -17.66 0.85 -3.82
N GLU A 367 -18.17 1.99 -3.37
CA GLU A 367 -18.89 2.15 -2.10
C GLU A 367 -20.13 1.25 -2.06
N GLU A 368 -20.98 1.33 -3.07
CA GLU A 368 -22.17 0.46 -3.16
C GLU A 368 -21.81 -1.04 -3.21
N GLN A 369 -20.73 -1.40 -3.91
CA GLN A 369 -20.29 -2.79 -4.00
C GLN A 369 -19.84 -3.31 -2.62
N VAL A 370 -19.14 -2.48 -1.83
CA VAL A 370 -18.74 -2.83 -0.45
C VAL A 370 -19.97 -2.98 0.44
N ASP A 371 -20.93 -2.07 0.31
CA ASP A 371 -22.19 -2.13 1.07
C ASP A 371 -22.95 -3.42 0.76
N GLN A 372 -23.13 -3.76 -0.52
CA GLN A 372 -23.84 -4.96 -0.95
C GLN A 372 -23.19 -6.26 -0.45
N MET A 373 -21.85 -6.31 -0.36
CA MET A 373 -21.13 -7.47 0.15
C MET A 373 -21.46 -7.77 1.62
N THR A 374 -21.78 -6.74 2.41
CA THR A 374 -22.10 -6.90 3.84
C THR A 374 -23.60 -6.90 4.13
N GLN A 375 -24.39 -6.24 3.29
CA GLN A 375 -25.81 -6.02 3.51
C GLN A 375 -26.59 -7.34 3.62
N ARG A 376 -26.39 -8.28 2.69
CA ARG A 376 -27.12 -9.56 2.70
C ARG A 376 -26.84 -10.37 3.97
N LEU A 377 -25.57 -10.49 4.36
CA LEU A 377 -25.19 -11.23 5.56
C LEU A 377 -25.79 -10.61 6.82
N ARG A 378 -25.77 -9.27 6.91
CA ARG A 378 -26.38 -8.51 8.02
C ARG A 378 -27.90 -8.71 8.08
N GLU A 379 -28.58 -8.62 6.94
CA GLU A 379 -30.02 -8.82 6.84
C GLU A 379 -30.41 -10.24 7.25
N ASP A 380 -29.70 -11.25 6.76
CA ASP A 380 -29.95 -12.65 7.08
C ASP A 380 -29.72 -12.95 8.57
N GLN A 381 -28.61 -12.47 9.15
CA GLN A 381 -28.31 -12.63 10.58
C GLN A 381 -29.36 -11.96 11.46
N MET A 382 -29.73 -10.71 11.15
CA MET A 382 -30.76 -9.98 11.90
C MET A 382 -32.13 -10.61 11.77
N LYS A 383 -32.49 -11.06 10.55
CA LYS A 383 -33.76 -11.73 10.29
C LYS A 383 -33.86 -13.04 11.07
N GLY A 384 -32.85 -13.90 11.00
CA GLY A 384 -32.84 -15.16 11.74
C GLY A 384 -32.90 -14.98 13.26
N ALA A 385 -32.19 -13.98 13.80
CA ALA A 385 -32.24 -13.67 15.23
C ALA A 385 -33.61 -13.12 15.67
N ARG A 386 -34.23 -12.26 14.84
CA ARG A 386 -35.59 -11.75 15.09
C ARG A 386 -36.63 -12.87 15.03
N GLU A 387 -36.61 -13.70 13.99
CA GLU A 387 -37.53 -14.83 13.84
C GLU A 387 -37.40 -15.82 15.01
N SER A 388 -36.18 -16.06 15.50
CA SER A 388 -35.93 -16.91 16.68
C SER A 388 -36.51 -16.30 17.96
N TYR A 389 -36.41 -14.98 18.13
CA TYR A 389 -37.00 -14.27 19.26
C TYR A 389 -38.53 -14.30 19.22
N GLU A 390 -39.14 -13.98 18.08
CA GLU A 390 -40.59 -14.02 17.88
C GLU A 390 -41.16 -15.43 18.10
N ASP A 391 -40.45 -16.47 17.64
CA ASP A 391 -40.83 -17.86 17.89
C ASP A 391 -40.71 -18.24 19.37
N ALA A 392 -39.65 -17.81 20.06
CA ALA A 392 -39.50 -18.02 21.50
C ALA A 392 -40.58 -17.29 22.30
N GLU A 393 -40.95 -16.08 21.90
CA GLU A 393 -42.01 -15.28 22.52
C GLU A 393 -43.37 -15.97 22.38
N ARG A 394 -43.74 -16.41 21.17
CA ARG A 394 -44.99 -17.18 20.97
C ARG A 394 -45.03 -18.44 21.81
N LYS A 395 -43.95 -19.24 21.80
CA LYS A 395 -43.88 -20.49 22.56
C LYS A 395 -43.96 -20.25 24.08
N TYR A 396 -43.41 -19.15 24.57
CA TYR A 396 -43.56 -18.74 25.97
C TYR A 396 -45.01 -18.35 26.31
N GLN A 397 -45.66 -17.59 25.42
CA GLN A 397 -47.08 -17.25 25.59
C GLN A 397 -47.97 -18.49 25.57
N GLU A 398 -47.77 -19.41 24.62
CA GLU A 398 -48.48 -20.70 24.52
C GLU A 398 -48.29 -21.55 25.79
N ALA A 399 -47.06 -21.63 26.32
CA ALA A 399 -46.79 -22.37 27.56
C ALA A 399 -47.50 -21.75 28.77
N ASN A 400 -47.54 -20.40 28.88
CA ASN A 400 -48.29 -19.73 29.94
C ASN A 400 -49.79 -19.95 29.82
N VAL A 401 -50.36 -19.84 28.61
CA VAL A 401 -51.77 -20.15 28.36
C VAL A 401 -52.06 -21.59 28.77
N ARG A 402 -51.17 -22.54 28.45
CA ARG A 402 -51.32 -23.94 28.85
C ARG A 402 -51.36 -24.13 30.37
N VAL A 403 -50.55 -23.40 31.12
CA VAL A 403 -50.59 -23.41 32.60
C VAL A 403 -51.93 -22.91 33.09
N VAL A 404 -52.44 -21.80 32.55
CA VAL A 404 -53.75 -21.24 32.91
C VAL A 404 -54.89 -22.21 32.56
N GLU A 405 -54.88 -22.81 31.37
CA GLU A 405 -55.87 -23.81 30.95
C GLU A 405 -55.93 -25.02 31.89
N LEU A 406 -54.77 -25.50 32.35
CA LEU A 406 -54.71 -26.61 33.31
C LEU A 406 -55.24 -26.18 34.68
N GLN A 407 -54.91 -24.97 35.15
CA GLN A 407 -55.47 -24.41 36.39
C GLN A 407 -57.00 -24.27 36.32
N GLU A 408 -57.53 -23.76 35.20
CA GLU A 408 -58.98 -23.64 34.97
C GLU A 408 -59.66 -25.01 34.88
N LYS A 409 -59.07 -25.95 34.12
CA LYS A 409 -59.61 -27.31 33.92
C LYS A 409 -59.75 -28.06 35.23
N PHE A 410 -58.74 -27.98 36.09
CA PHE A 410 -58.75 -28.67 37.37
C PHE A 410 -59.44 -27.86 38.47
N LYS A 411 -59.78 -26.58 38.23
CA LYS A 411 -60.39 -25.66 39.20
C LYS A 411 -59.62 -25.52 40.51
N VAL A 412 -58.33 -25.84 40.49
CA VAL A 412 -57.48 -25.82 41.68
C VAL A 412 -56.65 -24.55 41.67
N LEU A 413 -56.83 -23.70 42.68
CA LEU A 413 -56.02 -22.49 42.85
C LEU A 413 -54.57 -22.83 43.24
N SER A 414 -54.37 -23.93 43.98
CA SER A 414 -53.08 -24.51 44.34
C SER A 414 -53.26 -25.99 44.73
N SER A 415 -52.86 -26.90 43.85
CA SER A 415 -52.89 -28.35 44.13
C SER A 415 -51.98 -28.73 45.30
N GLU A 416 -50.86 -28.05 45.47
CA GLU A 416 -49.98 -28.20 46.63
C GLU A 416 -50.66 -27.84 47.95
N ALA A 417 -51.44 -26.75 47.98
CA ALA A 417 -52.17 -26.37 49.19
C ALA A 417 -53.26 -27.40 49.54
N GLU A 418 -53.96 -27.95 48.53
CA GLU A 418 -55.01 -28.94 48.73
C GLU A 418 -54.44 -30.31 49.14
N VAL A 419 -53.38 -30.79 48.48
CA VAL A 419 -52.62 -31.99 48.90
C VAL A 419 -52.09 -31.81 50.31
N GLY A 420 -51.55 -30.64 50.64
CA GLY A 420 -51.02 -30.33 51.97
C GLY A 420 -52.10 -30.36 53.06
N LEU A 421 -53.30 -29.83 52.76
CA LEU A 421 -54.45 -29.87 53.67
C LEU A 421 -54.93 -31.30 53.93
N ILE A 422 -55.11 -32.11 52.87
CA ILE A 422 -55.55 -33.51 52.99
C ILE A 422 -54.50 -34.33 53.74
N THR A 423 -53.22 -34.15 53.42
CA THR A 423 -52.13 -34.84 54.12
C THR A 423 -52.07 -34.46 55.60
N SER A 424 -52.30 -33.19 55.93
CA SER A 424 -52.40 -32.72 57.32
C SER A 424 -53.59 -33.34 58.05
N GLN A 425 -54.77 -33.42 57.41
CA GLN A 425 -55.96 -34.07 57.97
C GLN A 425 -55.72 -35.58 58.21
N ILE A 426 -55.09 -36.28 57.26
CA ILE A 426 -54.70 -37.68 57.42
C ILE A 426 -53.79 -37.83 58.64
N GLY A 427 -52.75 -37.01 58.79
CA GLY A 427 -51.86 -37.07 59.95
C GLY A 427 -52.57 -36.82 61.30
N GLN A 428 -53.55 -35.91 61.33
CA GLN A 428 -54.39 -35.67 62.51
C GLN A 428 -55.25 -36.89 62.85
N LEU A 429 -55.91 -37.50 61.85
CA LEU A 429 -56.73 -38.70 62.05
C LEU A 429 -55.89 -39.92 62.42
N GLU A 430 -54.69 -40.08 61.86
CA GLU A 430 -53.74 -41.15 62.22
C GLU A 430 -53.26 -41.02 63.67
N THR A 431 -53.05 -39.78 64.14
CA THR A 431 -52.71 -39.52 65.55
C THR A 431 -53.84 -39.97 66.48
N GLN A 432 -55.09 -39.63 66.13
CA GLN A 432 -56.28 -40.08 66.88
C GLN A 432 -56.46 -41.60 66.83
N LEU A 433 -56.28 -42.20 65.66
CA LEU A 433 -56.35 -43.65 65.45
C LEU A 433 -55.34 -44.37 66.34
N THR A 434 -54.11 -43.88 66.39
CA THR A 434 -53.02 -44.47 67.20
C THR A 434 -53.34 -44.38 68.69
N GLN A 435 -53.88 -43.26 69.17
CA GLN A 435 -54.31 -43.09 70.56
C GLN A 435 -55.46 -44.04 70.93
N ASP A 436 -56.46 -44.18 70.06
CA ASP A 436 -57.60 -45.06 70.29
C ASP A 436 -57.18 -46.55 70.24
N GLN A 437 -56.25 -46.93 69.35
CA GLN A 437 -55.69 -48.28 69.28
C GLN A 437 -54.86 -48.64 70.52
N LEU A 438 -54.03 -47.72 71.01
CA LEU A 438 -53.29 -47.92 72.27
C LEU A 438 -54.24 -48.08 73.46
N SER A 439 -55.30 -47.26 73.50
CA SER A 439 -56.34 -47.35 74.53
C SER A 439 -57.07 -48.69 74.48
N LEU A 440 -57.36 -49.20 73.28
CA LEU A 440 -57.97 -50.52 73.10
C LEU A 440 -57.03 -51.63 73.58
N ALA A 441 -55.76 -51.60 73.19
CA ALA A 441 -54.76 -52.59 73.60
C ALA A 441 -54.59 -52.63 75.12
N GLN A 442 -54.63 -51.47 75.79
CA GLN A 442 -54.61 -51.40 77.25
C GLN A 442 -55.85 -52.05 77.87
N MET A 443 -57.03 -51.86 77.30
CA MET A 443 -58.26 -52.51 77.79
C MET A 443 -58.27 -54.03 77.55
N GLU A 444 -57.68 -54.49 76.44
CA GLU A 444 -57.55 -55.92 76.10
C GLU A 444 -56.50 -56.66 76.94
N SER A 445 -55.53 -55.94 77.54
CA SER A 445 -54.56 -56.54 78.48
C SER A 445 -55.17 -56.98 79.82
N ASN A 446 -56.41 -56.61 80.12
CA ASN A 446 -57.12 -57.00 81.34
C ASN A 446 -57.82 -58.36 81.17
N GLN A 447 -57.73 -59.25 82.16
CA GLN A 447 -58.32 -60.60 82.11
C GLN A 447 -59.85 -60.62 81.96
N ASN A 448 -60.56 -59.56 82.37
CA ASN A 448 -62.01 -59.41 82.16
C ASN A 448 -62.34 -58.02 81.57
N PRO A 449 -62.23 -57.83 80.25
CA PRO A 449 -62.47 -56.53 79.62
C PRO A 449 -63.95 -56.10 79.67
N ASN A 450 -64.19 -54.81 79.94
CA ASN A 450 -65.55 -54.25 79.90
C ASN A 450 -66.01 -54.06 78.45
N LYS A 451 -66.81 -55.02 77.95
CA LYS A 451 -67.35 -55.01 76.58
C LYS A 451 -68.11 -53.72 76.24
N ALA A 452 -68.89 -53.18 77.19
CA ALA A 452 -69.68 -51.96 76.97
C ALA A 452 -68.81 -50.71 76.75
N ARG A 453 -67.57 -50.70 77.24
CA ARG A 453 -66.60 -49.60 77.00
C ARG A 453 -65.70 -49.85 75.79
N MET A 454 -65.43 -51.10 75.44
CA MET A 454 -64.61 -51.45 74.29
C MET A 454 -65.35 -51.30 72.95
N GLU A 455 -66.62 -51.65 72.90
CA GLU A 455 -67.39 -51.71 71.65
C GLU A 455 -67.58 -50.33 70.97
N PRO A 456 -67.80 -49.22 71.71
CA PRO A 456 -67.73 -47.87 71.13
C PRO A 456 -66.34 -47.51 70.59
N LEU A 457 -65.27 -47.92 71.29
CA LEU A 457 -63.89 -47.62 70.89
C LEU A 457 -63.50 -48.37 69.61
N LYS A 458 -63.89 -49.65 69.48
CA LYS A 458 -63.70 -50.44 68.25
C LYS A 458 -64.42 -49.80 67.06
N ARG A 459 -65.67 -49.36 67.23
CA ARG A 459 -66.43 -48.65 66.18
C ARG A 459 -65.77 -47.33 65.78
N ARG A 460 -65.19 -46.59 66.73
CA ARG A 460 -64.47 -45.35 66.45
C ARG A 460 -63.19 -45.61 65.65
N ILE A 461 -62.43 -46.64 66.00
CA ILE A 461 -61.25 -47.09 65.24
C ILE A 461 -61.63 -47.46 63.80
N ASP A 462 -62.67 -48.27 63.60
CA ASP A 462 -63.16 -48.62 62.25
C ASP A 462 -63.57 -47.38 61.44
N THR A 463 -64.26 -46.43 62.09
CA THR A 463 -64.67 -45.17 61.47
C THR A 463 -63.45 -44.36 61.05
N LEU A 464 -62.46 -44.20 61.93
CA LEU A 464 -61.22 -43.48 61.64
C LEU A 464 -60.42 -44.15 60.51
N GLN A 465 -60.32 -45.48 60.49
CA GLN A 465 -59.66 -46.23 59.41
C GLN A 465 -60.37 -46.01 58.08
N THR A 466 -61.70 -46.06 58.07
CA THR A 466 -62.51 -45.81 56.87
C THR A 466 -62.32 -44.37 56.36
N GLN A 467 -62.32 -43.39 57.27
CA GLN A 467 -62.10 -41.98 56.93
C GLN A 467 -60.70 -41.74 56.36
N ILE A 468 -59.66 -42.34 56.95
CA ILE A 468 -58.28 -42.27 56.44
C ILE A 468 -58.17 -42.92 55.07
N ALA A 469 -58.80 -44.08 54.87
CA ALA A 469 -58.83 -44.76 53.57
C ALA A 469 -59.53 -43.91 52.50
N GLU A 470 -60.65 -43.25 52.84
CA GLU A 470 -61.36 -42.35 51.92
C GLU A 470 -60.50 -41.13 51.54
N LEU A 471 -59.83 -40.50 52.52
CA LEU A 471 -58.93 -39.37 52.25
C LEU A 471 -57.71 -39.77 51.42
N ARG A 472 -57.14 -40.96 51.66
CA ARG A 472 -56.05 -41.51 50.83
C ARG A 472 -56.53 -41.83 49.41
N ALA A 473 -57.71 -42.43 49.28
CA ALA A 473 -58.33 -42.69 47.99
C ALA A 473 -58.55 -41.38 47.21
N ARG A 474 -58.96 -40.28 47.85
CA ARG A 474 -59.04 -38.97 47.16
C ARG A 474 -57.72 -38.43 46.63
N LEU A 475 -56.58 -38.83 47.20
CA LEU A 475 -55.25 -38.44 46.70
C LEU A 475 -54.82 -39.26 45.48
N THR A 476 -55.24 -40.53 45.40
CA THR A 476 -54.73 -41.50 44.43
C THR A 476 -55.72 -41.90 43.36
N GLU A 477 -57.01 -42.00 43.69
CA GLU A 477 -58.09 -42.40 42.80
C GLU A 477 -58.71 -41.20 42.09
N GLU A 478 -59.28 -41.44 40.92
CA GLU A 478 -60.05 -40.43 40.20
C GLU A 478 -61.27 -40.01 41.03
N GLY A 479 -61.35 -38.72 41.39
CA GLY A 479 -62.52 -38.16 42.05
C GLY A 479 -63.77 -38.17 41.13
N LYS A 480 -64.88 -37.60 41.61
CA LYS A 480 -66.12 -37.46 40.81
C LYS A 480 -65.93 -36.72 39.47
N ASP A 481 -64.87 -35.92 39.36
CA ASP A 481 -64.50 -35.16 38.17
C ASP A 481 -63.50 -35.90 37.24
N GLY A 482 -63.13 -37.15 37.57
CA GLY A 482 -62.37 -38.04 36.68
C GLY A 482 -60.85 -37.82 36.65
N PHE A 483 -60.26 -37.10 37.59
CA PHE A 483 -58.81 -36.89 37.68
C PHE A 483 -58.29 -37.19 39.09
N SER A 484 -57.12 -37.85 39.18
CA SER A 484 -56.38 -38.07 40.43
C SER A 484 -55.58 -36.82 40.79
N LEU A 485 -55.54 -36.43 42.08
CA LEU A 485 -54.83 -35.22 42.52
C LEU A 485 -53.32 -35.31 42.24
N ALA A 486 -52.75 -36.52 42.29
CA ALA A 486 -51.37 -36.76 41.89
C ALA A 486 -51.11 -36.50 40.39
N GLN A 487 -52.08 -36.83 39.53
CA GLN A 487 -51.99 -36.58 38.09
C GLN A 487 -52.11 -35.08 37.79
N VAL A 488 -53.03 -34.39 38.46
CA VAL A 488 -53.19 -32.92 38.37
C VAL A 488 -51.89 -32.22 38.74
N GLN A 489 -51.27 -32.59 39.86
CA GLN A 489 -50.01 -32.01 40.31
C GLN A 489 -48.89 -32.27 39.28
N SER A 490 -48.79 -33.49 38.75
CA SER A 490 -47.77 -33.83 37.75
C SER A 490 -47.91 -33.01 36.47
N ASP A 491 -49.12 -32.93 35.91
CA ASP A 491 -49.38 -32.19 34.66
C ASP A 491 -49.10 -30.69 34.83
N LEU A 492 -49.50 -30.13 35.98
CA LEU A 492 -49.29 -28.72 36.31
C LEU A 492 -47.80 -28.41 36.52
N LEU A 493 -47.05 -29.28 37.21
CA LEU A 493 -45.60 -29.16 37.37
C LEU A 493 -44.86 -29.22 36.02
N VAL A 494 -45.25 -30.13 35.13
CA VAL A 494 -44.66 -30.24 33.79
C VAL A 494 -44.92 -28.97 32.97
N ALA A 495 -46.15 -28.45 33.00
CA ALA A 495 -46.50 -27.22 32.30
C ALA A 495 -45.75 -25.99 32.85
N GLN A 496 -45.61 -25.88 34.18
CA GLN A 496 -44.83 -24.83 34.82
C GLN A 496 -43.34 -24.93 34.47
N ALA A 497 -42.77 -26.14 34.47
CA ALA A 497 -41.38 -26.37 34.10
C ALA A 497 -41.12 -26.04 32.62
N ASP A 498 -42.07 -26.35 31.71
CA ASP A 498 -41.99 -25.92 30.31
C ASP A 498 -42.04 -24.40 30.22
N ALA A 499 -42.99 -23.72 30.89
CA ALA A 499 -43.09 -22.26 30.89
C ALA A 499 -41.79 -21.58 31.39
N GLN A 500 -41.17 -22.09 32.46
CA GLN A 500 -39.88 -21.62 32.95
C GLN A 500 -38.76 -21.86 31.93
N THR A 501 -38.73 -23.03 31.29
CA THR A 501 -37.77 -23.34 30.22
C THR A 501 -37.93 -22.39 29.04
N ARG A 502 -39.17 -22.11 28.61
CA ARG A 502 -39.48 -21.14 27.55
C ARG A 502 -39.06 -19.72 27.92
N GLN A 503 -39.21 -19.32 29.19
CA GLN A 503 -38.74 -18.03 29.67
C GLN A 503 -37.21 -17.90 29.57
N LEU A 504 -36.47 -18.95 29.92
CA LEU A 504 -35.01 -18.97 29.77
C LEU A 504 -34.61 -18.89 28.29
N LEU A 505 -35.28 -19.63 27.41
CA LEU A 505 -35.04 -19.58 25.97
C LEU A 505 -35.38 -18.21 25.37
N LEU A 506 -36.45 -17.57 25.83
CA LEU A 506 -36.81 -16.20 25.44
C LEU A 506 -35.68 -15.22 25.83
N ALA A 507 -35.19 -15.29 27.05
CA ALA A 507 -34.07 -14.45 27.50
C ALA A 507 -32.79 -14.70 26.67
N GLN A 508 -32.49 -15.96 26.34
CA GLN A 508 -31.36 -16.31 25.46
C GLN A 508 -31.55 -15.76 24.04
N SER A 509 -32.75 -15.88 23.47
CA SER A 509 -33.06 -15.37 22.13
C SER A 509 -32.97 -13.84 22.05
N LEU A 510 -33.39 -13.14 23.11
CA LEU A 510 -33.23 -11.69 23.24
C LEU A 510 -31.74 -11.30 23.25
N GLN A 511 -30.92 -12.01 24.04
CA GLN A 511 -29.48 -11.79 24.05
C GLN A 511 -28.85 -12.05 22.68
N ALA A 512 -29.28 -13.11 21.98
CA ALA A 512 -28.83 -13.41 20.62
C ALA A 512 -29.25 -12.32 19.63
N MET A 513 -30.46 -11.78 19.74
CA MET A 513 -30.94 -10.66 18.92
C MET A 513 -30.13 -9.38 19.16
N GLU A 514 -29.84 -9.04 20.42
CA GLU A 514 -28.99 -7.88 20.72
C GLU A 514 -27.55 -8.09 20.25
N THR A 515 -27.03 -9.32 20.35
CA THR A 515 -25.71 -9.67 19.80
C THR A 515 -25.70 -9.53 18.28
N ALA A 516 -26.69 -10.07 17.57
CA ALA A 516 -26.83 -9.93 16.13
C ALA A 516 -26.97 -8.46 15.72
N ARG A 517 -27.69 -7.64 16.50
CA ARG A 517 -27.83 -6.19 16.26
C ARG A 517 -26.49 -5.47 16.39
N VAL A 518 -25.73 -5.77 17.44
CA VAL A 518 -24.40 -5.19 17.62
C VAL A 518 -23.45 -5.66 16.51
N GLU A 519 -23.47 -6.95 16.15
CA GLU A 519 -22.65 -7.50 15.07
C GLU A 519 -23.01 -6.93 13.70
N ALA A 520 -24.29 -6.77 13.39
CA ALA A 520 -24.74 -6.16 12.14
C ALA A 520 -24.25 -4.71 12.02
N ASN A 521 -24.20 -3.97 13.12
CA ASN A 521 -23.60 -2.64 13.16
C ASN A 521 -22.05 -2.69 13.02
N ARG A 522 -21.38 -3.69 13.62
CA ARG A 522 -19.91 -3.89 13.53
C ARG A 522 -19.43 -4.33 12.16
N GLN A 523 -20.23 -5.09 11.40
CA GLN A 523 -19.85 -5.58 10.07
C GLN A 523 -19.98 -4.52 8.97
N THR A 524 -20.29 -3.27 9.34
CA THR A 524 -20.32 -2.15 8.39
C THR A 524 -18.91 -1.89 7.88
N ARG A 525 -18.66 -2.32 6.64
CA ARG A 525 -17.49 -1.91 5.89
C ARG A 525 -17.83 -0.60 5.19
N TYR A 526 -16.88 0.31 5.15
CA TYR A 526 -17.03 1.58 4.46
C TYR A 526 -15.78 1.89 3.67
N LEU A 527 -15.98 2.60 2.57
CA LEU A 527 -14.92 3.13 1.74
C LEU A 527 -14.51 4.51 2.29
N SER A 528 -13.23 4.68 2.55
CA SER A 528 -12.66 5.97 2.93
C SER A 528 -11.69 6.45 1.85
N VAL A 529 -11.97 7.62 1.28
CA VAL A 529 -11.13 8.22 0.24
C VAL A 529 -9.98 8.97 0.91
N ALA A 530 -8.76 8.43 0.77
CA ALA A 530 -7.56 9.06 1.30
C ALA A 530 -7.08 10.22 0.41
N VAL A 531 -7.24 10.08 -0.91
CA VAL A 531 -6.92 11.11 -1.90
C VAL A 531 -8.10 11.22 -2.86
N ALA A 532 -8.78 12.37 -2.82
CA ALA A 532 -9.90 12.66 -3.72
C ALA A 532 -9.41 12.95 -5.15
N PRO A 533 -10.21 12.61 -6.18
CA PRO A 533 -9.86 12.95 -7.56
C PRO A 533 -9.87 14.46 -7.76
N VAL A 534 -8.77 14.97 -8.31
CA VAL A 534 -8.62 16.38 -8.69
C VAL A 534 -8.35 16.45 -10.18
N ALA A 535 -8.91 17.48 -10.84
CA ALA A 535 -8.68 17.74 -12.26
C ALA A 535 -7.21 18.16 -12.45
N PRO A 536 -6.41 17.44 -13.26
CA PRO A 536 -5.01 17.78 -13.45
C PRO A 536 -4.85 18.99 -14.38
N ASP A 537 -3.89 19.85 -14.07
CA ASP A 537 -3.58 21.07 -14.86
C ASP A 537 -2.84 20.74 -16.16
N GLU A 538 -2.05 19.66 -16.18
CA GLU A 538 -1.25 19.22 -17.33
C GLU A 538 -1.71 17.86 -17.86
N ALA A 539 -1.56 17.66 -19.17
CA ALA A 539 -1.85 16.38 -19.82
C ALA A 539 -0.83 15.33 -19.38
N ALA A 540 -1.30 14.22 -18.81
CA ALA A 540 -0.45 13.11 -18.38
C ALA A 540 0.08 12.28 -19.57
N TYR A 541 -0.67 12.25 -20.66
CA TYR A 541 -0.32 11.52 -21.88
C TYR A 541 -0.71 12.33 -23.14
N PRO A 542 -0.05 12.08 -24.29
CA PRO A 542 1.14 11.26 -24.47
C PRO A 542 2.39 11.97 -23.95
N ARG A 543 3.34 11.21 -23.40
CA ARG A 543 4.67 11.74 -23.07
C ARG A 543 5.48 11.88 -24.35
N ALA A 544 5.24 12.98 -25.08
CA ALA A 544 5.71 13.15 -26.45
C ALA A 544 7.23 12.95 -26.59
N PHE A 545 8.03 13.57 -25.72
CA PHE A 545 9.49 13.40 -25.73
C PHE A 545 9.93 11.95 -25.48
N GLU A 546 9.42 11.33 -24.41
CA GLU A 546 9.75 9.94 -24.04
C GLU A 546 9.34 8.98 -25.15
N ASN A 547 8.13 9.12 -25.69
CA ASN A 547 7.62 8.26 -26.75
C ASN A 547 8.39 8.43 -28.06
N THR A 548 8.75 9.66 -28.45
CA THR A 548 9.57 9.90 -29.65
C THR A 548 10.98 9.33 -29.48
N LEU A 549 11.59 9.44 -28.30
CA LEU A 549 12.89 8.85 -28.01
C LEU A 549 12.83 7.32 -28.06
N VAL A 550 11.79 6.71 -27.49
CA VAL A 550 11.56 5.26 -27.55
C VAL A 550 11.41 4.80 -29.01
N VAL A 551 10.62 5.50 -29.82
CA VAL A 551 10.49 5.19 -31.25
C VAL A 551 11.84 5.27 -31.95
N LEU A 552 12.63 6.33 -31.71
CA LEU A 552 13.96 6.47 -32.27
C LEU A 552 14.88 5.29 -31.89
N LEU A 553 14.88 4.89 -30.61
CA LEU A 553 15.68 3.76 -30.13
C LEU A 553 15.23 2.43 -30.73
N ILE A 554 13.93 2.20 -30.88
CA ILE A 554 13.38 0.99 -31.50
C ILE A 554 13.84 0.91 -32.96
N PHE A 555 13.65 1.97 -33.74
CA PHE A 555 14.08 1.98 -35.15
C PHE A 555 15.60 1.89 -35.29
N ALA A 556 16.37 2.52 -34.40
CA ALA A 556 17.83 2.38 -34.36
C ALA A 556 18.25 0.93 -34.05
N GLY A 557 17.59 0.26 -33.10
CA GLY A 557 17.82 -1.13 -32.75
C GLY A 557 17.51 -2.08 -33.90
N ILE A 558 16.35 -1.92 -34.54
CA ILE A 558 15.96 -2.70 -35.74
C ILE A 558 16.97 -2.49 -36.85
N TYR A 559 17.35 -1.24 -37.11
CA TYR A 559 18.35 -0.90 -38.12
C TYR A 559 19.69 -1.59 -37.85
N LEU A 560 20.19 -1.54 -36.61
CA LEU A 560 21.42 -2.22 -36.21
C LEU A 560 21.33 -3.72 -36.42
N MET A 561 20.24 -4.35 -35.97
CA MET A 561 20.02 -5.79 -36.12
C MET A 561 20.06 -6.19 -37.59
N VAL A 562 19.28 -5.55 -38.45
CA VAL A 562 19.25 -5.82 -39.90
C VAL A 562 20.61 -5.55 -40.54
N SER A 563 21.29 -4.47 -40.15
CA SER A 563 22.61 -4.13 -40.71
C SER A 563 23.66 -5.20 -40.37
N MET A 564 23.62 -5.75 -39.17
CA MET A 564 24.51 -6.83 -38.73
C MET A 564 24.19 -8.13 -39.47
N THR A 565 22.90 -8.47 -39.62
CA THR A 565 22.51 -9.68 -40.37
C THR A 565 22.98 -9.61 -41.82
N VAL A 566 22.81 -8.46 -42.48
CA VAL A 566 23.28 -8.25 -43.85
C VAL A 566 24.81 -8.29 -43.93
N ALA A 567 25.52 -7.76 -42.93
CA ALA A 567 26.98 -7.84 -42.90
C ALA A 567 27.47 -9.30 -42.83
N ILE A 568 26.87 -10.11 -41.95
CA ILE A 568 27.19 -11.53 -41.81
C ILE A 568 26.86 -12.29 -43.10
N LEU A 569 25.66 -12.10 -43.66
CA LEU A 569 25.28 -12.76 -44.93
C LEU A 569 26.22 -12.38 -46.07
N ARG A 570 26.63 -11.12 -46.14
CA ARG A 570 27.58 -10.65 -47.16
C ARG A 570 28.95 -11.29 -46.99
N GLU A 571 29.43 -11.45 -45.76
CA GLU A 571 30.69 -12.12 -45.46
C GLU A 571 30.64 -13.59 -45.91
N GLN A 572 29.57 -14.31 -45.59
CA GLN A 572 29.37 -15.71 -45.96
C GLN A 572 29.19 -15.95 -47.47
N VAL A 573 28.68 -14.96 -48.21
CA VAL A 573 28.55 -15.04 -49.68
C VAL A 573 29.83 -14.58 -50.41
N SER A 574 30.68 -13.82 -49.72
CA SER A 574 31.96 -13.34 -50.27
C SER A 574 33.16 -14.23 -49.95
N ALA A 575 33.04 -15.10 -48.94
CA ALA A 575 33.93 -16.21 -48.65
C ALA A 575 33.58 -17.40 -49.56
#